data_AF-A0A7C0V5M9-F1
#
_entry.id   AF-A0A7C0V5M9-F1
#
_cell.length_a   1.000
_cell.length_b   1.000
_cell.length_c   1.000
_cell.angle_alpha   90.00
_cell.angle_beta   90.00
_cell.angle_gamma   90.00
#
_symmetry.space_group_name_H-M   'P 1'
#
loop_
_entity.id
_entity.type
_entity.pdbx_description
1 polymer ?
#
loop_
_entity_poly.entity_id
_entity_poly.type
_entity_poly.pdbx_seq_one_letter_code
_entity_poly.pdbx_strand_id
1 'polypeptide(L)'
;MPSPSVSVIIPAYNEAQSIADVVSKVRAVGPQFQVLVIDDGSADDTAEAARAAGAEVHRHPYNIGNGAAVKTGIRNAAGDILVFMDGDGQHDPGDIPRLLDHLPAYDLVVGARTFKDQATLGRALGNAVYNRFAGYVGKFPIQDLTSG
;
A
#
# COMPACT_ATOMS: atom_id res chain seq x y z
N MET A 1 -7.22 4.88 -26.69
CA MET A 1 -6.09 5.26 -25.81
C MET A 1 -5.59 3.97 -25.18
N PRO A 2 -4.28 3.75 -25.01
CA PRO A 2 -3.81 2.62 -24.21
C PRO A 2 -4.45 2.72 -22.81
N SER A 3 -4.85 1.59 -22.24
CA SER A 3 -5.30 1.55 -20.85
C SER A 3 -4.16 2.02 -19.93
N PRO A 4 -4.43 2.83 -18.90
CA PRO A 4 -3.39 3.33 -18.01
C PRO A 4 -2.64 2.16 -17.37
N SER A 5 -1.31 2.24 -17.33
CA SER A 5 -0.47 1.23 -16.68
C SER A 5 -0.55 1.38 -15.16
N VAL A 6 -0.54 0.26 -14.43
CA VAL A 6 -0.67 0.25 -12.96
C VAL A 6 0.63 -0.28 -12.34
N SER A 7 1.16 0.46 -11.36
CA SER A 7 2.25 0.01 -10.50
C SER A 7 1.73 -0.19 -9.08
N VAL A 8 1.90 -1.40 -8.56
CA VAL A 8 1.60 -1.76 -7.18
C VAL A 8 2.89 -1.69 -6.38
N ILE A 9 2.96 -0.77 -5.42
CA ILE A 9 4.12 -0.52 -4.57
C ILE A 9 3.87 -1.16 -3.21
N ILE A 10 4.78 -2.04 -2.80
CA ILE A 10 4.70 -2.81 -1.57
C ILE A 10 5.99 -2.58 -0.76
N PRO A 11 5.98 -1.65 0.22
CA PRO A 11 7.04 -1.57 1.21
C PRO A 11 7.07 -2.85 2.05
N ALA A 12 8.27 -3.39 2.30
CA ALA A 12 8.43 -4.60 3.08
C ALA A 12 9.65 -4.51 4.00
N TYR A 13 9.53 -5.02 5.23
CA TYR A 13 10.63 -5.17 6.17
C TYR A 13 10.43 -6.39 7.07
N ASN A 14 11.25 -7.42 6.86
CA ASN A 14 11.18 -8.72 7.54
C ASN A 14 9.82 -9.43 7.38
N GLU A 15 9.37 -9.58 6.14
CA GLU A 15 8.09 -10.15 5.73
C GLU A 15 8.24 -11.41 4.86
N ALA A 16 9.34 -12.17 5.01
CA ALA A 16 9.63 -13.33 4.16
C ALA A 16 8.50 -14.38 4.12
N GLN A 17 7.67 -14.44 5.15
CA GLN A 17 6.57 -15.40 5.26
C GLN A 17 5.30 -14.98 4.51
N SER A 18 5.04 -13.68 4.35
CA SER A 18 3.80 -13.16 3.76
C SER A 18 4.00 -12.59 2.35
N ILE A 19 5.17 -12.01 2.08
CA ILE A 19 5.39 -11.19 0.88
C ILE A 19 5.16 -11.98 -0.42
N ALA A 20 5.54 -13.26 -0.47
CA ALA A 20 5.36 -14.09 -1.64
C ALA A 20 3.87 -14.34 -1.97
N ASP A 21 3.03 -14.50 -0.96
CA ASP A 21 1.58 -14.69 -1.12
C ASP A 21 0.92 -13.38 -1.58
N VAL A 22 1.30 -12.24 -0.98
CA VAL A 22 0.81 -10.92 -1.39
C VAL A 22 1.14 -10.65 -2.86
N VAL A 23 2.41 -10.82 -3.27
CA VAL A 23 2.84 -10.64 -4.66
C VAL A 23 2.06 -11.57 -5.60
N SER A 24 1.93 -12.84 -5.24
CA SER A 24 1.22 -13.82 -6.06
C SER A 24 -0.25 -13.44 -6.27
N LYS A 25 -0.92 -12.98 -5.21
CA LYS A 25 -2.31 -12.50 -5.27
C LYS A 25 -2.46 -11.25 -6.12
N VAL A 26 -1.56 -10.27 -5.97
CA VAL A 26 -1.56 -9.06 -6.82
C VAL A 26 -1.42 -9.44 -8.29
N ARG A 27 -0.49 -10.35 -8.64
CA ARG A 27 -0.30 -10.81 -10.02
C ARG A 27 -1.50 -11.61 -10.55
N ALA A 28 -2.21 -12.34 -9.68
CA ALA A 28 -3.44 -13.04 -10.07
C ALA A 28 -4.58 -12.06 -10.41
N VAL A 29 -4.65 -10.93 -9.71
CA VAL A 29 -5.65 -9.87 -9.94
C VAL A 29 -5.34 -9.08 -11.22
N GLY A 30 -4.07 -8.71 -11.41
CA GLY A 30 -3.64 -8.00 -12.62
C GLY A 30 -2.27 -8.50 -13.09
N PRO A 31 -2.23 -9.49 -14.01
CA PRO A 31 -0.98 -10.02 -14.55
C PRO A 31 -0.11 -8.98 -15.26
N GLN A 32 -0.74 -7.89 -15.73
CA GLN A 32 -0.12 -6.74 -16.38
C GLN A 32 0.38 -5.66 -15.41
N PHE A 33 0.09 -5.77 -14.11
CA PHE A 33 0.55 -4.80 -13.13
C PHE A 33 2.06 -4.94 -12.93
N GLN A 34 2.74 -3.80 -12.83
CA GLN A 34 4.10 -3.78 -12.32
C GLN A 34 4.03 -3.94 -10.80
N VAL A 35 4.57 -5.04 -10.26
CA VAL A 35 4.62 -5.26 -8.81
C VAL A 35 6.01 -4.91 -8.31
N LEU A 36 6.11 -3.82 -7.55
CA LEU A 36 7.34 -3.29 -6.98
C LEU A 36 7.37 -3.53 -5.48
N VAL A 37 8.25 -4.41 -5.02
CA VAL A 37 8.52 -4.61 -3.60
C VAL A 37 9.75 -3.80 -3.21
N ILE A 38 9.61 -2.96 -2.20
CA ILE A 38 10.70 -2.15 -1.66
C ILE A 38 11.13 -2.75 -0.33
N ASP A 39 12.19 -3.55 -0.38
CA ASP A 39 12.80 -4.16 0.81
C ASP A 39 13.62 -3.10 1.56
N ASP A 40 13.12 -2.66 2.72
CA ASP A 40 13.75 -1.66 3.57
C ASP A 40 14.88 -2.24 4.43
N GLY A 41 15.79 -2.99 3.80
CA GLY A 41 16.97 -3.57 4.46
C GLY A 41 16.64 -4.72 5.41
N SER A 42 15.73 -5.62 5.01
CA SER A 42 15.38 -6.81 5.78
C SER A 42 16.60 -7.68 6.07
N ALA A 43 16.57 -8.36 7.22
CA ALA A 43 17.61 -9.30 7.66
C ALA A 43 17.27 -10.77 7.30
N ASP A 44 16.07 -11.01 6.81
CA ASP A 44 15.56 -12.31 6.37
C ASP A 44 15.51 -12.41 4.83
N ASP A 45 14.84 -13.45 4.33
CA ASP A 45 14.73 -13.74 2.89
C ASP A 45 13.61 -12.95 2.18
N THR A 46 13.12 -11.83 2.73
CA THR A 46 12.01 -11.03 2.16
C THR A 46 12.23 -10.70 0.69
N ALA A 47 13.42 -10.19 0.35
CA ALA A 47 13.75 -9.83 -1.02
C ALA A 47 13.73 -11.04 -1.98
N GLU A 48 14.27 -12.18 -1.55
CA GLU A 48 14.32 -13.38 -2.39
C GLU A 48 12.92 -14.00 -2.56
N ALA A 49 12.13 -14.04 -1.49
CA ALA A 49 10.74 -14.49 -1.54
C ALA A 49 9.89 -13.63 -2.50
N ALA A 50 10.06 -12.30 -2.47
CA ALA A 50 9.38 -11.38 -3.37
C ALA A 50 9.79 -11.57 -4.84
N ARG A 51 11.10 -11.72 -5.13
CA ARG A 51 11.59 -11.99 -6.50
C ARG A 51 11.08 -13.32 -7.03
N ALA A 52 11.12 -14.37 -6.20
CA ALA A 52 10.64 -15.69 -6.57
C ALA A 52 9.13 -15.69 -6.91
N ALA A 53 8.35 -14.84 -6.25
CA ALA A 53 6.93 -14.63 -6.54
C ALA A 53 6.67 -13.76 -7.80
N GLY A 54 7.73 -13.17 -8.39
CA GLY A 54 7.65 -12.41 -9.63
C GLY A 54 7.51 -10.90 -9.47
N ALA A 55 7.90 -10.34 -8.32
CA ALA A 55 8.01 -8.89 -8.14
C ALA A 55 9.38 -8.35 -8.60
N GLU A 56 9.41 -7.10 -9.04
CA GLU A 56 10.62 -6.29 -9.07
C GLU A 56 10.97 -5.85 -7.65
N VAL A 57 12.22 -6.05 -7.23
CA VAL A 57 12.63 -5.77 -5.85
C VAL A 57 13.73 -4.73 -5.81
N HIS A 58 13.48 -3.63 -5.11
CA HIS A 58 14.49 -2.64 -4.75
C HIS A 58 14.83 -2.79 -3.27
N ARG A 59 16.09 -3.10 -2.97
CA ARG A 59 16.57 -3.28 -1.60
C ARG A 59 17.37 -2.07 -1.12
N HIS A 60 17.01 -1.53 0.03
CA HIS A 60 17.80 -0.53 0.73
C HIS A 60 18.99 -1.20 1.45
N PRO A 61 20.13 -0.50 1.59
CA PRO A 61 21.31 -1.05 2.28
C PRO A 61 21.08 -1.25 3.79
N TYR A 62 20.12 -0.53 4.37
CA TYR A 62 19.69 -0.63 5.76
C TYR A 62 18.27 -0.03 5.89
N ASN A 63 17.58 -0.33 6.98
CA ASN A 63 16.24 0.20 7.25
C ASN A 63 16.26 1.73 7.40
N ILE A 64 15.53 2.41 6.52
CA ILE A 64 15.36 3.87 6.51
C ILE A 64 13.90 4.31 6.70
N GLY A 65 13.01 3.36 6.98
CA GLY A 65 11.61 3.55 7.33
C GLY A 65 10.65 3.47 6.15
N ASN A 66 9.39 3.14 6.45
CA ASN A 66 8.33 2.96 5.46
C ASN A 66 8.18 4.16 4.51
N GLY A 67 8.20 5.39 5.04
CA GLY A 67 8.09 6.59 4.19
C GLY A 67 9.22 6.75 3.17
N ALA A 68 10.41 6.23 3.47
CA ALA A 68 11.50 6.20 2.50
C ALA A 68 11.30 5.08 1.47
N ALA A 69 10.84 3.91 1.90
CA ALA A 69 10.47 2.80 1.01
C ALA A 69 9.38 3.20 0.01
N VAL A 70 8.29 3.82 0.47
CA VAL A 70 7.23 4.37 -0.40
C VAL A 70 7.80 5.36 -1.42
N LYS A 71 8.66 6.30 -0.99
CA LYS A 71 9.28 7.27 -1.91
C LYS A 71 10.17 6.60 -2.95
N THR A 72 10.90 5.56 -2.56
CA THR A 72 11.69 4.75 -3.51
C THR A 72 10.76 4.04 -4.50
N GLY A 73 9.65 3.46 -4.04
CA GLY A 73 8.65 2.85 -4.91
C GLY A 73 8.07 3.83 -5.92
N ILE A 74 7.66 5.02 -5.49
CA ILE A 74 7.12 6.07 -6.38
C ILE A 74 8.12 6.43 -7.48
N ARG A 75 9.42 6.53 -7.15
CA ARG A 75 10.46 6.90 -8.13
C ARG A 75 10.78 5.81 -9.15
N ASN A 76 10.50 4.55 -8.82
CA ASN A 76 10.78 3.40 -9.68
C ASN A 76 9.52 2.87 -10.39
N ALA A 77 8.34 3.40 -10.06
CA ALA A 77 7.09 3.07 -10.72
C ALA A 77 7.06 3.60 -12.16
N ALA A 78 6.65 2.72 -13.08
CA ALA A 78 6.44 3.05 -14.50
C ALA A 78 4.96 3.21 -14.86
N GLY A 79 4.06 2.93 -13.92
CA GLY A 79 2.61 3.05 -14.06
C GLY A 79 2.14 4.49 -14.01
N ASP A 80 1.11 4.79 -14.81
CA ASP A 80 0.35 6.05 -14.71
C ASP A 80 -0.44 6.10 -13.38
N ILE A 81 -0.82 4.93 -12.86
CA ILE A 81 -1.56 4.76 -11.62
C ILE A 81 -0.68 4.05 -10.60
N LEU A 82 -0.56 4.64 -9.41
CA LEU A 82 0.17 4.08 -8.29
C LEU A 82 -0.82 3.53 -7.25
N VAL A 83 -0.67 2.25 -6.94
CA VAL A 83 -1.42 1.57 -5.88
C VAL A 83 -0.45 1.23 -4.75
N PHE A 84 -0.75 1.67 -3.54
CA PHE A 84 0.06 1.38 -2.36
C PHE A 84 -0.59 0.26 -1.55
N MET A 85 0.20 -0.74 -1.16
CA MET A 85 -0.24 -1.87 -0.35
C MET A 85 0.86 -2.28 0.63
N ASP A 86 0.45 -2.86 1.76
CA ASP A 86 1.38 -3.45 2.73
C ASP A 86 1.71 -4.90 2.38
N GLY A 87 2.92 -5.35 2.74
CA GLY A 87 3.35 -6.73 2.52
C GLY A 87 2.96 -7.73 3.63
N ASP A 88 2.23 -7.26 4.66
CA ASP A 88 1.73 -8.09 5.76
C ASP A 88 0.47 -8.92 5.40
N GLY A 89 -0.13 -8.66 4.25
CA GLY A 89 -1.31 -9.37 3.74
C GLY A 89 -2.63 -9.02 4.43
N GLN A 90 -2.69 -7.94 5.21
CA GLN A 90 -3.94 -7.47 5.84
C GLN A 90 -4.92 -6.87 4.81
N HIS A 91 -4.41 -6.40 3.68
CA HIS A 91 -5.19 -5.84 2.59
C HIS A 91 -5.41 -6.91 1.51
N ASP A 92 -6.65 -7.13 1.10
CA ASP A 92 -6.98 -8.07 0.02
C ASP A 92 -6.62 -7.42 -1.35
N PRO A 93 -5.66 -7.98 -2.11
CA PRO A 93 -5.36 -7.49 -3.46
C PRO A 93 -6.56 -7.53 -4.41
N GLY A 94 -7.59 -8.35 -4.10
CA GLY A 94 -8.85 -8.38 -4.84
C GLY A 94 -9.63 -7.07 -4.84
N ASP A 95 -9.32 -6.13 -3.93
CA ASP A 95 -9.94 -4.80 -3.91
C ASP A 95 -9.33 -3.82 -4.94
N ILE A 96 -8.15 -4.11 -5.50
CA ILE A 96 -7.48 -3.20 -6.45
C ILE A 96 -8.39 -2.82 -7.63
N PRO A 97 -9.05 -3.76 -8.35
CA PRO A 97 -9.90 -3.40 -9.49
C PRO A 97 -11.05 -2.48 -9.08
N ARG A 98 -11.63 -2.69 -7.89
CA ARG A 98 -12.70 -1.84 -7.36
C ARG A 98 -12.23 -0.41 -7.11
N LEU A 99 -10.99 -0.22 -6.65
CA LEU A 99 -10.39 1.11 -6.52
C LEU A 99 -10.13 1.75 -7.89
N LEU A 100 -9.63 0.96 -8.85
CA LEU A 100 -9.34 1.43 -10.20
C LEU A 100 -10.59 1.90 -10.95
N ASP A 101 -11.75 1.27 -10.72
CA ASP A 101 -13.03 1.65 -11.32
C ASP A 101 -13.45 3.10 -10.98
N HIS A 102 -12.96 3.65 -9.86
CA HIS A 102 -13.27 5.00 -9.43
C HIS A 102 -12.30 6.07 -9.97
N LEU A 103 -11.10 5.69 -10.41
CA LEU A 103 -10.07 6.65 -10.89
C LEU A 103 -10.46 7.49 -12.12
N PRO A 104 -11.35 7.08 -13.03
CA PRO A 104 -11.81 7.97 -14.11
C PRO A 104 -12.51 9.25 -13.61
N ALA A 105 -13.02 9.23 -12.37
CA ALA A 105 -13.74 10.35 -11.76
C ALA A 105 -12.97 11.07 -10.64
N TYR A 106 -11.87 10.50 -10.15
CA TYR A 106 -11.13 10.99 -8.99
C TYR A 106 -9.62 10.85 -9.17
N ASP A 107 -8.85 11.83 -8.71
CA ASP A 107 -7.38 11.79 -8.73
C ASP A 107 -6.77 10.93 -7.61
N LEU A 108 -7.55 10.62 -6.57
CA LEU A 108 -7.14 9.80 -5.43
C LEU A 108 -8.34 9.01 -4.88
N VAL A 109 -8.15 7.71 -4.72
CA VAL A 109 -9.14 6.80 -4.12
C VAL A 109 -8.48 6.10 -2.94
N VAL A 110 -9.12 6.14 -1.77
CA VAL A 110 -8.63 5.50 -0.54
C VAL A 110 -9.62 4.43 -0.11
N GLY A 111 -9.14 3.20 0.05
CA GLY A 111 -9.91 2.12 0.63
C GLY A 111 -10.05 2.30 2.14
N ALA A 112 -11.28 2.39 2.63
CA ALA A 112 -11.56 2.46 4.07
C ALA A 112 -12.08 1.10 4.58
N ARG A 113 -11.50 0.60 5.68
CA ARG A 113 -12.01 -0.57 6.38
C ARG A 113 -13.27 -0.19 7.17
N THR A 114 -14.40 -0.79 6.83
CA THR A 114 -15.62 -0.63 7.65
C THR A 114 -15.51 -1.56 8.85
N PHE A 115 -15.09 -1.02 10.00
CA PHE A 115 -15.16 -1.73 11.29
C PHE A 115 -16.63 -1.99 11.68
N LYS A 116 -17.20 -3.10 11.20
CA LYS A 116 -18.37 -3.70 11.85
C LYS A 116 -17.85 -4.69 12.89
N ASP A 117 -18.13 -4.33 14.14
CA ASP A 117 -17.89 -5.03 15.41
C ASP A 117 -16.47 -4.93 16.01
N GLN A 118 -16.42 -4.32 17.21
CA GLN A 118 -15.29 -4.26 18.17
C GLN A 118 -14.37 -3.01 18.09
N ALA A 119 -14.92 -1.80 18.24
CA ALA A 119 -14.12 -0.63 18.59
C ALA A 119 -14.28 -0.29 20.09
N THR A 120 -13.33 -0.75 20.89
CA THR A 120 -13.15 -0.36 22.30
C THR A 120 -13.03 1.16 22.40
N LEU A 121 -13.85 1.77 23.25
CA LEU A 121 -14.06 3.22 23.44
C LEU A 121 -12.78 4.09 23.53
N GLY A 122 -11.62 3.51 23.83
CA GLY A 122 -10.33 4.22 23.88
C GLY A 122 -9.77 4.68 22.53
N ARG A 123 -10.01 3.96 21.42
CA ARG A 123 -9.51 4.37 20.08
C ARG A 123 -10.31 5.54 19.46
N ALA A 124 -11.58 5.69 19.85
CA ALA A 124 -12.45 6.76 19.38
C ALA A 124 -11.98 8.16 19.85
N LEU A 125 -11.39 8.25 21.04
CA LEU A 125 -10.92 9.52 21.59
C LEU A 125 -9.62 10.01 20.92
N GLY A 126 -8.72 9.08 20.58
CA GLY A 126 -7.47 9.39 19.87
C GLY A 126 -7.70 9.91 18.46
N ASN A 127 -8.58 9.25 17.69
CA ASN A 127 -8.91 9.66 16.33
C ASN A 127 -9.63 11.02 16.27
N ALA A 128 -10.43 11.36 17.30
CA ALA A 128 -11.15 12.63 17.34
C ALA A 128 -10.23 13.86 17.49
N VAL A 129 -9.16 13.76 18.29
CA VAL A 129 -8.20 14.86 18.49
C VAL A 129 -7.34 15.06 17.24
N TYR A 130 -6.93 13.97 16.61
CA TYR A 130 -6.09 14.00 15.41
C TYR A 130 -6.85 14.54 14.18
N ASN A 131 -8.10 14.09 13.98
CA ASN A 131 -8.96 14.56 12.88
C ASN A 131 -9.35 16.04 13.04
N ARG A 132 -9.51 16.54 14.28
CA ARG A 132 -9.82 17.95 14.55
C ARG A 132 -8.63 18.86 14.19
N PHE A 133 -7.41 18.42 14.49
CA PHE A 133 -6.21 19.21 14.18
C PHE A 133 -5.89 19.18 12.68
N ALA A 134 -6.00 18.01 12.04
CA ALA A 134 -5.79 17.87 10.61
C ALA A 134 -6.90 18.54 9.76
N GLY A 135 -8.17 18.49 10.20
CA GLY A 135 -9.26 19.24 9.57
C GLY A 135 -9.14 20.76 9.72
N TYR A 136 -8.53 21.24 10.80
CA TYR A 136 -8.22 22.66 10.98
C TYR A 136 -7.11 23.14 10.03
N VAL A 137 -6.08 22.32 9.81
CA VAL A 137 -4.98 22.63 8.89
C VAL A 137 -5.40 22.43 7.42
N GLY A 138 -6.18 21.39 7.12
CA GLY A 138 -6.62 21.03 5.77
C GLY A 138 -7.86 21.77 5.25
N LYS A 139 -8.63 22.44 6.14
CA LYS A 139 -9.88 23.17 5.83
C LYS A 139 -11.00 22.34 5.17
N PHE A 140 -10.90 21.01 5.14
CA PHE A 140 -12.00 20.10 4.81
C PHE A 140 -11.99 18.90 5.77
N PRO A 141 -13.14 18.25 6.02
CA PRO A 141 -13.24 17.17 7.00
C PRO A 141 -12.55 15.90 6.51
N ILE A 142 -11.54 15.43 7.27
CA ILE A 142 -10.84 14.16 7.04
C ILE A 142 -11.48 13.11 7.96
N GLN A 143 -11.98 12.02 7.37
CA GLN A 143 -12.73 10.99 8.11
C GLN A 143 -11.82 9.92 8.75
N ASP A 144 -10.63 9.67 8.22
CA ASP A 144 -9.66 8.76 8.83
C ASP A 144 -8.22 9.12 8.42
N LEU A 145 -7.37 9.39 9.42
CA LEU A 145 -5.94 9.73 9.26
C LEU A 145 -5.01 8.53 9.52
N THR A 146 -5.56 7.38 9.89
CA THR A 146 -4.80 6.18 10.30
C THR A 146 -4.86 5.04 9.29
N SER A 147 -5.43 5.30 8.11
CA SER A 147 -5.40 4.36 6.99
C SER A 147 -4.13 4.59 6.17
N GLY A 148 -3.08 3.88 6.55
CA GLY A 148 -1.80 3.76 5.86
C GLY A 148 -0.90 2.77 6.56
#